data_AF-A0A536YGW3-F1
#
_entry.id   AF-A0A536YGW3-F1
#
_cell.length_a   1.000
_cell.length_b   1.000
_cell.length_c   1.000
_cell.angle_alpha   90.00
_cell.angle_beta   90.00
_cell.angle_gamma   90.00
#
_symmetry.space_group_name_H-M   'P 1'
#
loop_
_entity.id
_entity.type
_entity.pdbx_description
1 polymer ?
#
loop_
_entity_poly.entity_id
_entity_poly.type
_entity_poly.pdbx_seq_one_letter_code
_entity_poly.pdbx_strand_id
1 'polypeptide(L)' 'DAIAACGSDPLLLYNLGVLLEDLDRRNEAMEAYERALHRDPRLADCHYNLALLCKALGQPRHAIRHMAQYRRLVKPRK' A
#
# COMPACT_ATOMS: atom_id res chain seq x y z
N ASP A 1 25.96 -5.44 3.67
CA ASP A 1 25.26 -5.34 2.38
C ASP A 1 24.11 -4.36 2.41
N ALA A 2 24.38 -3.10 2.04
CA ALA A 2 23.38 -2.01 2.05
C ALA A 2 22.23 -2.22 1.03
N ILE A 3 22.45 -3.07 0.02
CA ILE A 3 21.48 -3.35 -1.06
C ILE A 3 20.28 -4.16 -0.54
N ALA A 4 20.47 -5.07 0.43
CA ALA A 4 19.38 -5.86 1.03
C ALA A 4 18.46 -5.01 1.94
N ALA A 5 19.01 -3.94 2.55
CA ALA A 5 18.24 -2.99 3.33
C ALA A 5 17.37 -2.08 2.44
N CYS A 6 17.88 -1.65 1.28
CA CYS A 6 17.10 -0.86 0.32
C CYS A 6 15.89 -1.63 -0.24
N GLY A 7 15.99 -2.94 -0.47
CA GLY A 7 14.85 -3.76 -0.94
C GLY A 7 13.74 -3.97 0.10
N SER A 8 13.93 -3.48 1.33
CA SER A 8 13.03 -3.67 2.47
C SER A 8 12.45 -2.37 3.02
N ASP A 9 12.79 -1.21 2.44
CA ASP A 9 12.25 0.08 2.88
C ASP A 9 10.75 0.17 2.49
N PRO A 10 9.84 0.41 3.45
CA PRO A 10 8.41 0.50 3.17
C PRO A 10 8.05 1.59 2.16
N LEU A 11 8.76 2.71 2.13
CA LEU A 11 8.53 3.80 1.17
C LEU A 11 8.99 3.42 -0.24
N LEU A 12 10.10 2.69 -0.36
CA LEU A 12 10.55 2.19 -1.67
C LEU A 12 9.58 1.14 -2.23
N LEU A 13 9.07 0.25 -1.38
CA LEU A 13 8.05 -0.73 -1.76
C LEU A 13 6.73 -0.07 -2.15
N TYR A 14 6.32 0.99 -1.43
CA TYR A 14 5.17 1.81 -1.78
C TYR A 14 5.34 2.48 -3.15
N ASN A 15 6.47 3.16 -3.38
CA ASN A 15 6.75 3.81 -4.67
C ASN A 15 6.81 2.80 -5.82
N LEU A 16 7.35 1.61 -5.58
CA LEU A 16 7.30 0.52 -6.55
C LEU A 16 5.85 0.12 -6.88
N GLY A 17 4.98 0.04 -5.88
CA GLY A 17 3.54 -0.21 -6.08
C GLY A 17 2.89 0.84 -6.98
N VAL A 18 3.17 2.12 -6.74
CA VAL A 18 2.66 3.24 -7.58
C VAL A 18 3.12 3.09 -9.02
N LEU A 19 4.42 2.86 -9.25
CA LEU A 19 4.96 2.66 -10.60
C LEU A 19 4.37 1.44 -11.31
N LEU A 20 4.06 0.37 -10.57
CA LEU A 20 3.42 -0.82 -11.12
C LEU A 20 1.96 -0.57 -11.48
N GLU A 21 1.23 0.27 -10.74
CA GLU A 21 -0.12 0.71 -11.12
C GLU A 21 -0.11 1.53 -12.41
N ASP A 22 0.84 2.46 -12.55
CA ASP A 22 1.01 3.26 -13.76
C ASP A 22 1.30 2.41 -15.01
N LEU A 23 1.91 1.23 -14.80
CA LEU A 23 2.17 0.23 -15.84
C LEU A 23 1.01 -0.77 -16.03
N ASP A 24 -0.13 -0.58 -15.37
CA ASP A 24 -1.30 -1.48 -15.32
C ASP A 24 -0.98 -2.90 -14.79
N ARG A 25 0.16 -3.08 -14.10
CA ARG A 25 0.60 -4.34 -13.48
C ARG A 25 -0.02 -4.49 -12.09
N ARG A 26 -1.36 -4.49 -12.03
CA ARG A 26 -2.16 -4.38 -10.80
C ARG A 26 -1.88 -5.45 -9.75
N ASN A 27 -1.64 -6.70 -10.16
CA ASN A 27 -1.34 -7.78 -9.20
C ASN A 27 0.00 -7.55 -8.50
N GLU A 28 1.02 -7.13 -9.25
CA GLU A 28 2.35 -6.87 -8.69
C GLU A 28 2.36 -5.59 -7.84
N ALA A 29 1.58 -4.58 -8.22
CA ALA A 29 1.37 -3.41 -7.40
C ALA A 29 0.79 -3.77 -6.03
N MET A 30 -0.22 -4.65 -6.01
CA MET A 30 -0.83 -5.15 -4.78
C MET A 30 0.21 -5.85 -3.89
N GLU A 31 1.03 -6.73 -4.45
CA GLU A 31 2.12 -7.40 -3.70
C GLU A 31 3.14 -6.40 -3.14
N ALA A 32 3.52 -5.38 -3.92
CA ALA A 32 4.45 -4.35 -3.48
C ALA A 32 3.89 -3.54 -2.29
N TYR A 33 2.62 -3.13 -2.38
CA TYR A 33 1.94 -2.44 -1.29
C TYR A 33 1.74 -3.33 -0.05
N GLU A 34 1.41 -4.61 -0.21
CA GLU A 34 1.29 -5.55 0.91
C GLU A 34 2.64 -5.74 1.62
N ARG A 35 3.73 -5.83 0.86
CA ARG A 35 5.09 -5.85 1.43
C ARG A 35 5.43 -4.56 2.15
N ALA A 36 5.04 -3.39 1.61
CA ALA A 36 5.22 -2.11 2.27
C ALA A 36 4.48 -2.08 3.63
N LEU A 37 3.23 -2.53 3.68
CA LEU A 37 2.44 -2.62 4.91
C LEU A 37 2.95 -3.70 5.88
N HIS A 38 3.58 -4.76 5.40
CA HIS A 38 4.24 -5.74 6.26
C HIS A 38 5.45 -5.12 6.99
N ARG A 39 6.11 -4.13 6.38
CA ARG A 39 7.23 -3.39 6.97
C ARG A 39 6.77 -2.24 7.86
N ASP A 40 5.82 -1.45 7.38
CA ASP A 40 5.17 -0.39 8.16
C ASP A 40 3.63 -0.46 8.03
N PRO A 41 2.95 -1.10 9.00
CA PRO A 41 1.49 -1.15 9.03
C PRO A 41 0.81 0.20 9.23
N ARG A 42 1.57 1.27 9.54
CA ARG A 42 1.05 2.62 9.77
C ARG A 42 1.22 3.54 8.58
N LEU A 43 1.73 3.02 7.45
CA LEU A 43 1.87 3.77 6.22
C LEU A 43 0.50 4.08 5.60
N ALA A 44 -0.06 5.21 5.99
CA ALA A 44 -1.43 5.60 5.66
C ALA A 44 -1.67 5.64 4.14
N ASP A 45 -0.74 6.23 3.39
CA ASP A 45 -0.86 6.37 1.92
C ASP A 45 -0.93 5.00 1.23
N CYS A 46 -0.23 4.00 1.76
CA CYS A 46 -0.28 2.64 1.24
C CYS A 46 -1.65 1.98 1.48
N HIS A 47 -2.29 2.25 2.62
CA HIS A 47 -3.68 1.86 2.85
C HIS A 47 -4.66 2.58 1.90
N TYR A 48 -4.42 3.85 1.58
CA TYR A 48 -5.25 4.57 0.64
C TYR A 48 -5.15 3.98 -0.78
N ASN A 49 -3.93 3.76 -1.28
CA ASN A 49 -3.72 3.21 -2.63
C ASN A 49 -4.27 1.79 -2.76
N LEU A 50 -4.02 0.89 -1.79
CA LEU A 50 -4.64 -0.44 -1.79
C LEU A 50 -6.17 -0.39 -1.79
N ALA A 51 -6.78 0.60 -1.11
CA ALA A 51 -8.23 0.73 -1.13
C ALA A 51 -8.75 1.08 -2.55
N LEU A 52 -8.04 1.95 -3.27
CA LEU A 52 -8.38 2.31 -4.65
C LEU A 52 -8.14 1.13 -5.61
N LEU A 53 -7.01 0.45 -5.47
CA LEU A 53 -6.67 -0.73 -6.28
C LEU A 53 -7.69 -1.85 -6.11
N CYS A 54 -8.02 -2.20 -4.85
CA CYS A 54 -9.05 -3.20 -4.57
C CYS A 54 -10.41 -2.81 -5.14
N LYS A 55 -10.78 -1.53 -5.14
CA LYS A 55 -12.02 -1.05 -5.77
C LYS A 55 -11.97 -1.26 -7.29
N ALA A 56 -10.86 -0.92 -7.95
CA ALA A 56 -10.68 -1.11 -9.39
C ALA A 56 -10.69 -2.59 -9.80
N LEU A 57 -10.24 -3.48 -8.92
CA LEU A 57 -10.25 -4.94 -9.11
C LEU A 57 -11.58 -5.62 -8.71
N GLY A 58 -12.61 -4.87 -8.33
CA GLY A 58 -13.91 -5.43 -7.94
C GLY A 58 -13.89 -6.16 -6.60
N GLN A 59 -12.98 -5.79 -5.68
CA GLN A 59 -12.81 -6.37 -4.35
C GLN A 59 -13.27 -5.41 -3.24
N PRO A 60 -14.58 -5.14 -3.10
CA PRO A 60 -15.09 -4.09 -2.22
C PRO A 60 -14.80 -4.33 -0.73
N ARG A 61 -14.75 -5.60 -0.30
CA ARG A 61 -14.44 -5.94 1.11
C ARG A 61 -13.02 -5.51 1.51
N HIS A 62 -12.03 -5.77 0.65
CA HIS A 62 -10.66 -5.33 0.89
C HIS A 62 -10.56 -3.81 0.82
N ALA A 63 -11.22 -3.18 -0.16
CA ALA A 63 -11.24 -1.72 -0.28
C ALA A 63 -11.73 -1.03 1.00
N ILE A 64 -12.86 -1.50 1.56
CA ILE A 64 -13.44 -0.98 2.82
C ILE A 64 -12.46 -1.15 3.98
N ARG A 65 -11.80 -2.32 4.09
CA ARG A 65 -10.83 -2.59 5.16
C ARG A 65 -9.65 -1.62 5.12
N HIS A 66 -9.04 -1.43 3.96
CA HIS A 66 -7.88 -0.54 3.82
C HIS A 66 -8.29 0.93 4.00
N MET A 67 -9.43 1.35 3.46
CA MET A 67 -9.97 2.70 3.67
C MET A 67 -10.25 2.99 5.16
N ALA A 68 -10.77 2.01 5.91
CA ALA A 68 -10.99 2.16 7.34
C ALA A 68 -9.69 2.36 8.11
N GLN A 69 -8.61 1.67 7.74
CA GLN A 69 -7.29 1.85 8.37
C GLN A 69 -6.67 3.20 8.02
N TYR A 70 -6.70 3.62 6.75
CA TYR A 70 -6.27 4.96 6.34
C TYR A 70 -6.93 6.04 7.22
N ARG A 71 -8.26 6.00 7.34
CA ARG A 71 -9.02 6.94 8.17
C ARG A 71 -8.67 6.91 9.66
N ARG A 72 -8.19 5.77 10.19
CA ARG A 72 -7.73 5.68 11.59
C ARG A 72 -6.36 6.31 11.77
N LEU A 73 -5.47 6.14 10.79
CA LEU A 73 -4.09 6.61 10.84
C LEU A 73 -3.98 8.13 10.65
N VAL A 74 -4.81 8.72 9.77
CA VAL A 74 -4.78 10.18 9.50
C VAL A 74 -5.60 11.01 10.49
N LYS A 75 -6.37 10.38 11.38
CA LYS A 75 -7.10 11.11 12.42
C LYS A 75 -6.09 11.64 13.45
N PRO A 76 -6.09 12.95 13.75
CA PRO A 76 -5.28 13.48 14.82
C PRO A 76 -5.70 12.82 16.15
N ARG A 77 -4.71 12.33 16.90
CA ARG A 77 -4.94 11.94 18.30
C ARG A 77 -5.23 13.22 19.07
N LYS A 78 -6.41 13.27 19.69
CA LYS A 78 -6.79 14.35 20.61
C LYS A 78 -5.87 14.37 21.82
#